data_AF-A0A7Z3C1Y2-F1
#
_entry.id   AF-A0A7Z3C1Y2-F1
#
_cell.length_a   1.000
_cell.length_b   1.000
_cell.length_c   1.000
_cell.angle_alpha   90.00
_cell.angle_beta   90.00
_cell.angle_gamma   90.00
#
_symmetry.space_group_name_H-M   'P 1'
#
loop_
_entity.id
_entity.type
_entity.pdbx_description
1 polymer ?
#
loop_
_entity_poly.entity_id
_entity_poly.type
_entity_poly.pdbx_seq_one_letter_code
_entity_poly.pdbx_strand_id
1 'polypeptide(L)'
;MDTPKPLQKPAHLLDDLESIRQLLGDDNLQPPLLTDTVDEGEQEQIPMLFDTIDNAPQAVEPTPAPVAKPATATAAPADKGPDTLLHLDSELRAAAQLIMQDVIDDFAPHIETEIKRRLEARMERLLAQYE
;
A
#
# COMPACT_ATOMS: atom_id res chain seq x y z
N MET A 1 -15.40 19.43 38.76
CA MET A 1 -15.51 17.97 38.93
C MET A 1 -16.44 17.47 37.85
N ASP A 2 -15.90 17.31 36.64
CA ASP A 2 -16.61 16.80 35.47
C ASP A 2 -16.79 15.29 35.63
N THR A 3 -18.00 14.88 35.94
CA THR A 3 -18.36 13.46 36.02
C THR A 3 -18.43 12.87 34.61
N PRO A 4 -17.74 11.75 34.32
CA PRO A 4 -17.77 11.15 33.00
C PRO A 4 -19.18 10.65 32.63
N LYS A 5 -19.57 10.88 31.37
CA LYS A 5 -20.81 10.41 30.75
C LYS A 5 -20.95 8.90 31.00
N PRO A 6 -22.10 8.41 31.49
CA PRO A 6 -22.28 6.98 31.72
C PRO A 6 -22.09 6.21 30.41
N LEU A 7 -21.26 5.16 30.46
CA LEU A 7 -21.06 4.19 29.38
C LEU A 7 -22.45 3.70 28.93
N GLN A 8 -22.85 4.05 27.72
CA GLN A 8 -24.14 3.67 27.16
C GLN A 8 -24.25 2.14 27.18
N LYS A 9 -25.37 1.64 27.72
CA LYS A 9 -25.58 0.20 27.90
C LYS A 9 -25.57 -0.50 26.53
N PRO A 10 -25.01 -1.71 26.42
CA PRO A 10 -24.91 -2.42 25.14
C PRO A 10 -26.27 -2.71 24.48
N ALA A 11 -27.36 -2.68 25.25
CA ALA A 11 -28.72 -2.79 24.71
C ALA A 11 -29.10 -1.61 23.80
N HIS A 12 -28.50 -0.43 24.00
CA HIS A 12 -28.76 0.76 23.18
C HIS A 12 -27.91 0.78 21.91
N LEU A 13 -26.77 0.10 21.90
CA LEU A 13 -25.90 0.04 20.71
C LEU A 13 -26.59 -0.66 19.53
N LEU A 14 -27.42 -1.68 19.79
CA LEU A 14 -28.16 -2.35 18.73
C LEU A 14 -29.21 -1.41 18.09
N ASP A 15 -29.90 -0.62 18.92
CA ASP A 15 -30.87 0.39 18.49
C ASP A 15 -30.18 1.55 17.75
N ASP A 16 -29.03 2.01 18.26
CA ASP A 16 -28.22 3.05 17.61
C ASP A 16 -27.69 2.57 16.25
N LEU A 17 -27.30 1.31 16.13
CA LEU A 17 -26.87 0.72 14.85
C LEU A 17 -28.04 0.59 13.86
N GLU A 18 -29.24 0.21 14.30
CA GLU A 18 -30.44 0.22 13.46
C GLU A 18 -30.81 1.64 13.02
N SER A 19 -30.73 2.62 13.93
CA SER A 19 -30.97 4.03 13.63
C SER A 19 -29.98 4.58 12.58
N ILE A 20 -28.70 4.21 12.69
CA ILE A 20 -27.68 4.57 11.69
C ILE A 20 -27.99 3.94 10.33
N ARG A 21 -28.37 2.66 10.28
CA ARG A 21 -28.73 1.98 9.03
C ARG A 21 -29.94 2.61 8.34
N GLN A 22 -30.95 2.99 9.13
CA GLN A 22 -32.14 3.66 8.65
C GLN A 22 -31.83 5.07 8.11
N LEU A 23 -30.91 5.80 8.76
CA LEU A 23 -30.47 7.13 8.34
C LEU A 23 -29.66 7.10 7.03
N LEU A 24 -28.81 6.08 6.87
CA LEU A 24 -28.00 5.90 5.65
C LEU A 24 -28.80 5.28 4.50
N GLY A 25 -29.98 4.71 4.78
CA GLY A 25 -30.82 4.05 3.77
C GLY A 25 -30.26 2.70 3.32
N ASP A 26 -29.34 2.12 4.09
CA ASP A 26 -28.63 0.87 3.79
C ASP A 26 -29.46 -0.39 4.14
N ASP A 27 -30.74 -0.23 4.50
CA ASP A 27 -31.63 -1.30 4.99
C ASP A 27 -31.86 -2.43 3.97
N ASN A 28 -31.67 -2.16 2.68
CA ASN A 28 -31.88 -3.13 1.58
C ASN A 28 -30.63 -3.44 0.76
N LEU A 29 -29.47 -2.87 1.12
CA LEU A 29 -28.23 -3.13 0.39
C LEU A 29 -27.61 -4.42 0.92
N GLN A 30 -27.82 -5.51 0.18
CA GLN A 30 -26.99 -6.70 0.27
C GLN A 30 -25.53 -6.23 0.03
N PRO A 31 -24.57 -6.54 0.93
CA PRO A 31 -23.19 -6.13 0.69
C PRO A 31 -22.78 -6.67 -0.67
N PRO A 32 -22.26 -5.83 -1.59
CA PRO A 32 -21.85 -6.30 -2.90
C PRO A 32 -20.81 -7.40 -2.69
N LEU A 33 -21.11 -8.60 -3.18
CA LEU A 33 -20.13 -9.66 -3.23
C LEU A 33 -19.03 -9.18 -4.18
N LEU A 34 -17.81 -9.04 -3.68
CA LEU A 34 -16.63 -8.58 -4.42
C LEU A 34 -16.22 -9.49 -5.59
N THR A 35 -17.06 -10.47 -5.96
CA THR A 35 -16.85 -11.44 -7.02
C THR A 35 -17.47 -11.04 -8.35
N ASP A 36 -18.47 -10.14 -8.38
CA ASP A 36 -19.16 -9.75 -9.63
C ASP A 36 -18.59 -8.49 -10.30
N THR A 37 -17.64 -7.79 -9.65
CA THR A 37 -17.01 -6.57 -10.21
C THR A 37 -15.62 -6.82 -10.81
N VAL A 38 -15.17 -8.07 -10.86
CA VAL A 38 -13.98 -8.42 -11.65
C VAL A 38 -14.49 -8.80 -13.02
N ASP A 39 -14.47 -7.85 -13.95
CA ASP A 39 -14.68 -8.13 -15.36
C ASP A 39 -13.69 -9.22 -15.77
N GLU A 40 -14.19 -10.43 -16.08
CA GLU A 40 -13.38 -11.60 -16.43
C GLU A 40 -12.55 -11.37 -17.72
N GLY A 41 -12.73 -10.22 -18.39
CA GLY A 41 -12.02 -9.80 -19.60
C GLY A 41 -10.68 -9.08 -19.38
N GLU A 42 -10.35 -8.60 -18.17
CA GLU A 42 -9.12 -7.83 -17.91
C GLU A 42 -8.07 -8.61 -17.09
N GLN A 43 -8.14 -9.94 -17.09
CA GLN A 43 -7.10 -10.81 -16.56
C GLN A 43 -5.89 -10.82 -17.50
N GLU A 44 -5.17 -9.70 -17.59
CA GLU A 44 -3.75 -9.76 -17.96
C GLU A 44 -3.08 -10.64 -16.91
N GLN A 45 -2.80 -11.90 -17.27
CA GLN A 45 -2.07 -12.86 -16.46
C GLN A 45 -0.74 -12.24 -16.06
N ILE A 46 -0.66 -11.70 -14.84
CA ILE A 46 0.60 -11.34 -14.20
C ILE A 46 1.42 -12.64 -14.16
N PRO A 47 2.60 -12.69 -14.79
CA PRO A 47 3.46 -13.87 -14.70
C PRO A 47 3.82 -14.11 -13.23
N MET A 48 3.48 -15.29 -12.71
CA MET A 48 3.86 -15.70 -11.36
C MET A 48 5.39 -15.73 -11.30
N LEU A 49 6.01 -14.84 -10.51
CA LEU A 49 7.47 -14.71 -10.35
C LEU A 49 8.19 -15.95 -9.76
N PHE A 50 7.50 -17.09 -9.67
CA PHE A 50 8.05 -18.34 -9.18
C PHE A 50 8.67 -19.23 -10.27
N ASP A 51 8.54 -18.87 -11.55
CA ASP A 51 8.91 -19.73 -12.69
C ASP A 51 10.24 -19.36 -13.37
N THR A 52 11.13 -18.61 -12.70
CA THR A 52 12.43 -18.20 -13.30
C THR A 52 13.65 -18.42 -12.39
N ILE A 53 13.67 -19.53 -11.63
CA ILE A 53 14.91 -19.98 -10.96
C ILE A 53 15.35 -21.29 -11.60
N ASP A 54 15.84 -21.20 -12.84
CA ASP A 54 16.57 -22.27 -13.50
C ASP A 54 17.96 -21.75 -13.92
N ASN A 55 18.78 -21.44 -12.91
CA ASN A 55 20.24 -21.43 -13.04
C ASN A 55 20.87 -21.60 -11.66
N ALA A 56 21.18 -22.84 -11.30
CA ALA A 56 22.03 -23.15 -10.17
C ALA A 56 23.52 -23.05 -10.58
N PRO A 57 24.33 -22.34 -9.79
CA PRO A 57 25.68 -22.80 -9.51
C PRO A 57 25.91 -23.01 -8.01
N GLN A 58 26.17 -24.28 -7.69
CA GLN A 58 27.06 -24.82 -6.64
C GLN A 58 26.82 -24.42 -5.17
N ALA A 59 26.44 -25.45 -4.41
CA ALA A 59 26.42 -25.46 -2.96
C ALA A 59 27.81 -25.16 -2.37
N VAL A 60 27.90 -24.08 -1.60
CA VAL A 60 28.99 -23.85 -0.65
C VAL A 60 28.47 -24.25 0.72
N GLU A 61 29.10 -25.25 1.33
CA GLU A 61 28.81 -25.73 2.69
C GLU A 61 28.93 -24.58 3.70
N PRO A 62 27.89 -24.27 4.50
CA PRO A 62 28.02 -23.27 5.56
C PRO A 62 28.78 -23.88 6.75
N THR A 63 29.98 -23.37 7.00
CA THR A 63 30.65 -23.50 8.29
C THR A 63 29.74 -22.93 9.38
N PRO A 64 29.55 -23.59 10.54
CA PRO A 64 28.68 -23.07 11.59
C PRO A 64 29.30 -21.81 12.21
N ALA A 65 28.80 -20.64 11.79
CA ALA A 65 28.98 -19.39 12.51
C ALA A 65 28.26 -19.49 13.86
N PRO A 66 28.81 -18.93 14.96
CA PRO A 66 28.15 -18.94 16.25
C PRO A 66 26.81 -18.22 16.14
N VAL A 67 25.77 -18.91 16.61
CA VAL A 67 24.38 -18.45 16.64
C VAL A 67 24.31 -17.13 17.41
N ALA A 68 24.32 -16.00 16.70
CA ALA A 68 23.81 -14.76 17.25
C ALA A 68 22.31 -14.98 17.47
N LYS A 69 21.96 -15.25 18.73
CA LYS A 69 20.59 -15.31 19.22
C LYS A 69 19.83 -14.11 18.61
N PRO A 70 18.71 -14.32 17.88
CA PRO A 70 17.78 -13.24 17.67
C PRO A 70 17.32 -12.84 19.06
N ALA A 71 17.81 -11.69 19.54
CA ALA A 71 17.09 -10.98 20.57
C ALA A 71 15.77 -10.57 19.91
N THR A 72 14.79 -11.47 19.95
CA THR A 72 13.39 -11.11 19.90
C THR A 72 13.16 -10.19 21.09
N ALA A 73 13.44 -8.91 20.88
CA ALA A 73 12.72 -7.88 21.60
C ALA A 73 11.27 -8.06 21.16
N THR A 74 10.56 -8.91 21.89
CA THR A 74 9.12 -8.86 21.98
C THR A 74 8.81 -7.47 22.48
N ALA A 75 8.63 -6.52 21.55
CA ALA A 75 7.95 -5.29 21.84
C ALA A 75 6.55 -5.73 22.26
N ALA A 76 6.33 -5.81 23.57
CA ALA A 76 5.00 -5.79 24.13
C ALA A 76 4.23 -4.66 23.43
N PRO A 77 2.91 -4.79 23.19
CA PRO A 77 2.11 -3.64 22.81
C PRO A 77 2.19 -2.67 24.00
N ALA A 78 3.15 -1.75 23.94
CA ALA A 78 3.14 -0.57 24.77
C ALA A 78 1.82 0.11 24.42
N ASP A 79 0.99 0.33 25.43
CA ASP A 79 -0.21 1.16 25.36
C ASP A 79 0.25 2.59 25.01
N LYS A 80 0.55 2.76 23.72
CA LYS A 80 1.02 3.99 23.12
C LYS A 80 -0.17 4.91 23.12
N GLY A 81 -0.21 5.80 24.11
CA GLY A 81 -1.28 6.78 24.23
C GLY A 81 -1.50 7.54 22.91
N PRO A 82 -2.71 8.10 22.70
CA PRO A 82 -3.13 8.66 21.43
C PRO A 82 -2.14 9.67 20.83
N ASP A 83 -1.49 10.48 21.66
CA ASP A 83 -0.48 11.46 21.20
C ASP A 83 0.74 10.81 20.56
N THR A 84 1.22 9.68 21.10
CA THR A 84 2.38 8.97 20.53
C THR A 84 2.06 8.33 19.18
N LEU A 85 0.80 7.95 18.95
CA LEU A 85 0.34 7.45 17.66
C LEU A 85 0.25 8.58 16.63
N LEU A 86 -0.23 9.77 17.02
CA LEU A 86 -0.26 10.95 16.15
C LEU A 86 1.15 11.40 15.73
N HIS A 87 2.10 11.40 16.66
CA HIS A 87 3.51 11.69 16.32
C HIS A 87 4.09 10.66 15.35
N LEU A 88 3.87 9.36 15.60
CA LEU A 88 4.31 8.30 14.70
C LEU A 88 3.70 8.44 13.30
N ASP A 89 2.41 8.79 13.18
CA ASP A 89 1.75 9.04 11.88
C ASP A 89 2.40 10.22 11.15
N SER A 90 2.68 11.31 11.86
CA SER A 90 3.35 12.48 11.27
C SER A 90 4.75 12.15 10.76
N GLU A 91 5.51 11.34 11.50
CA GLU A 91 6.84 10.88 11.11
C GLU A 91 6.77 9.92 9.91
N LEU A 92 5.83 8.98 9.91
CA LEU A 92 5.62 8.05 8.80
C LEU A 92 5.25 8.81 7.51
N ARG A 93 4.37 9.80 7.60
CA ARG A 93 4.02 10.64 6.45
C ARG A 93 5.20 11.45 5.95
N ALA A 94 5.99 12.03 6.85
CA ALA A 94 7.20 12.77 6.46
C ALA A 94 8.23 11.84 5.79
N ALA A 95 8.45 10.65 6.34
CA ALA A 95 9.35 9.65 5.75
C ALA A 95 8.88 9.20 4.37
N ALA A 96 7.57 8.96 4.19
CA ALA A 96 7.00 8.62 2.89
C ALA A 96 7.22 9.73 1.85
N GLN A 97 7.12 11.00 2.24
CA GLN A 97 7.40 12.13 1.35
C GLN A 97 8.88 12.19 0.94
N LEU A 98 9.81 11.90 1.85
CA LEU A 98 11.24 11.84 1.52
C LEU A 98 11.53 10.71 0.53
N ILE A 99 10.97 9.52 0.75
CA ILE A 99 11.11 8.39 -0.19
C ILE A 99 10.57 8.75 -1.58
N MET A 100 9.41 9.41 -1.64
CA MET A 100 8.85 9.87 -2.92
C MET A 100 9.76 10.91 -3.60
N GLN A 101 10.40 11.80 -2.84
CA GLN A 101 11.35 12.76 -3.41
C GLN A 101 12.59 12.09 -3.96
N ASP A 102 13.17 11.12 -3.25
CA ASP A 102 14.34 10.36 -3.73
C ASP A 102 14.01 9.64 -5.05
N VAL A 103 12.83 9.00 -5.13
CA VAL A 103 12.34 8.38 -6.37
C VAL A 103 12.16 9.42 -7.47
N ILE A 104 11.59 10.59 -7.17
CA ILE A 104 11.45 11.65 -8.18
C ILE A 104 12.82 12.12 -8.68
N ASP A 105 13.78 12.34 -7.80
CA ASP A 105 15.11 12.85 -8.15
C ASP A 105 15.88 11.84 -9.01
N ASP A 106 15.75 10.54 -8.73
CA ASP A 106 16.36 9.47 -9.52
C ASP A 106 15.75 9.36 -10.93
N PHE A 107 14.42 9.49 -11.04
CA PHE A 107 13.71 9.21 -12.29
C PHE A 107 13.45 10.44 -13.17
N ALA A 108 13.37 11.65 -12.61
CA ALA A 108 13.15 12.88 -13.37
C ALA A 108 14.09 13.06 -14.57
N PRO A 109 15.44 12.96 -14.43
CA PRO A 109 16.35 13.13 -15.58
C PRO A 109 16.16 12.05 -16.65
N HIS A 110 15.82 10.83 -16.26
CA HIS A 110 15.55 9.73 -17.18
C HIS A 110 14.26 9.97 -17.99
N ILE A 111 13.19 10.37 -17.29
CA ILE A 111 11.90 10.72 -17.93
C ILE A 111 12.09 11.86 -18.92
N GLU A 112 12.82 12.92 -18.55
CA GLU A 112 13.10 14.04 -19.45
C GLU A 112 13.84 13.60 -20.72
N THR A 113 14.86 12.77 -20.56
CA THR A 113 15.65 12.26 -21.69
C THR A 113 14.79 11.44 -22.64
N GLU A 114 13.94 10.56 -22.09
CA GLU A 114 13.07 9.70 -22.89
C GLU A 114 11.95 10.50 -23.58
N ILE A 115 11.37 11.51 -22.91
CA ILE A 115 10.40 12.42 -23.54
C ILE A 115 11.04 13.15 -24.71
N LYS A 116 12.25 13.71 -24.54
CA LYS A 116 12.97 14.41 -25.63
C LYS A 116 13.22 13.47 -26.81
N ARG A 117 13.75 12.28 -26.55
CA ARG A 117 14.00 11.25 -27.57
C ARG A 117 12.72 10.87 -28.34
N ARG A 118 11.60 10.68 -27.64
CA ARG A 118 10.32 10.33 -28.28
C ARG A 118 9.75 11.47 -29.12
N LEU A 119 9.88 12.71 -28.63
CA LEU A 119 9.44 13.90 -29.37
C LEU A 119 10.26 14.08 -30.65
N GLU A 120 11.58 13.94 -30.58
CA GLU A 120 12.48 14.02 -31.73
C GLU A 120 12.12 12.97 -32.79
N ALA A 121 12.02 11.70 -32.39
CA ALA A 121 11.65 10.61 -33.28
C ALA A 121 10.22 10.74 -33.85
N ARG A 122 9.32 11.42 -33.13
CA ARG A 122 7.97 11.73 -33.65
C ARG A 122 8.02 12.87 -34.65
N MET A 123 8.82 13.90 -34.40
CA MET A 123 8.99 15.03 -35.31
C MET A 123 9.61 14.58 -36.63
N GLU A 124 10.68 13.78 -36.58
CA GLU A 124 11.31 13.19 -37.77
C GLU A 124 10.30 12.39 -38.61
N ARG A 125 9.50 11.53 -37.97
CA ARG A 125 8.44 10.78 -38.63
C ARG A 125 7.35 11.64 -39.26
N LEU A 126 7.06 12.81 -38.68
CA LEU A 126 6.10 13.74 -39.27
C LEU A 126 6.70 14.44 -40.48
N LEU A 127 7.95 14.89 -40.41
CA LEU A 127 8.64 15.52 -41.53
C LEU A 127 8.76 14.58 -42.73
N ALA A 128 9.11 13.31 -42.49
CA ALA A 128 9.18 12.28 -43.52
C ALA A 128 7.83 11.95 -44.20
N GLN A 129 6.69 12.37 -43.63
CA GLN A 129 5.38 12.23 -44.30
C GLN A 129 5.09 13.35 -45.30
N TYR A 130 5.85 14.45 -45.26
CA TYR A 130 5.67 15.62 -46.12
C TYR A 130 6.74 15.76 -47.21
N GLU A 131 7.80 14.94 -47.17
CA GLU A 131 8.76 14.74 -48.27
C GLU A 131 8.30 13.61 -49.21
#